data_AF-A0A6S7G6C9-F1
#
_entry.id   AF-A0A6S7G6C9-F1
#
_cell.length_a   1.000
_cell.length_b   1.000
_cell.length_c   1.000
_cell.angle_alpha   90.00
_cell.angle_beta   90.00
_cell.angle_gamma   90.00
#
_symmetry.space_group_name_H-M   'P 1'
#
loop_
_entity.id
_entity.type
_entity.pdbx_description
1 polymer ?
#
loop_
_entity_poly.entity_id
_entity_poly.type
_entity_poly.pdbx_seq_one_letter_code
_entity_poly.pdbx_strand_id
1 'polypeptide(L)'
;MALLHLQLLLLFGCFLQTSTLQPARAEVQYEDHTDPFPAEDRIDCEDRMKDARRCVFEKARRGCRSQLMQTFCAKTCHFCHKKAPAPPKVVDCKETTYGCCWDGESTQKSYDGEGCPPCEDNRIFAALCGIWEKHCHNTSNPIEHNLVKQQCHRTCNNCFIPKSTEQTKVTKTLPPAIGHFANSDDSPRRGAIYVWTKLVNPFATYDRQ
;
A
#
# COMPACT_ATOMS: atom_id res chain seq x y z
N MET A 1 -20.02 41.89 45.61
CA MET A 1 -19.68 42.60 44.37
C MET A 1 -18.21 42.44 43.96
N ALA A 2 -17.23 42.55 44.86
CA ALA A 2 -15.80 42.40 44.50
C ALA A 2 -15.38 40.99 44.01
N LEU A 3 -16.00 39.93 44.53
CA LEU A 3 -15.71 38.54 44.13
C LEU A 3 -16.14 38.19 42.69
N LEU A 4 -17.17 38.85 42.18
CA LEU A 4 -17.69 38.61 40.82
C LEU A 4 -16.79 39.22 39.75
N HIS A 5 -16.14 40.36 40.05
CA HIS A 5 -15.16 40.97 39.14
C HIS A 5 -13.87 40.16 39.01
N LEU A 6 -13.45 39.47 40.08
CA LEU A 6 -12.24 38.64 40.05
C LEU A 6 -12.44 37.38 39.19
N GLN A 7 -13.63 36.77 39.21
CA GLN A 7 -13.93 35.63 38.35
C GLN A 7 -14.05 36.02 36.86
N LEU A 8 -14.59 37.20 36.55
CA LEU A 8 -14.70 37.66 35.16
C LEU A 8 -13.33 37.94 34.53
N LEU A 9 -12.37 38.45 35.31
CA LEU A 9 -11.01 38.72 34.84
C LEU A 9 -10.21 37.43 34.56
N LEU A 10 -10.42 36.37 35.34
CA LEU A 10 -9.76 35.08 35.10
C LEU A 10 -10.28 34.39 33.83
N LEU A 11 -11.57 34.55 33.50
CA LEU A 11 -12.15 34.01 32.27
C LEU A 11 -11.70 34.80 31.03
N PHE A 12 -11.58 36.13 31.11
CA PHE A 12 -11.06 36.94 30.00
C PHE A 12 -9.56 36.70 29.73
N GLY A 13 -8.76 36.37 30.75
CA GLY A 13 -7.34 36.05 30.59
C GLY A 13 -7.08 34.79 29.76
N CYS A 14 -7.96 33.78 29.86
CA CYS A 14 -7.78 32.51 29.14
C CYS A 14 -8.16 32.61 27.65
N PHE A 15 -9.09 33.49 27.28
CA PHE A 15 -9.54 33.64 25.88
C PHE A 15 -8.56 34.41 24.99
N LEU A 16 -7.62 35.17 25.56
CA LEU A 16 -6.66 35.96 24.77
C LEU A 16 -5.42 35.17 24.32
N GLN A 17 -5.24 33.92 24.75
CA GLN A 17 -4.06 33.11 24.38
C GLN A 17 -4.27 32.17 23.17
N THR A 18 -5.46 32.11 22.57
CA THR A 18 -5.75 31.17 21.47
C THR A 18 -5.61 31.73 20.05
N SER A 19 -5.16 32.98 19.88
CA SER A 19 -5.34 33.69 18.60
C SER A 19 -4.11 33.83 17.68
N THR A 20 -2.99 33.15 17.90
CA THR A 20 -1.83 33.26 16.98
C THR A 20 -1.08 31.94 16.76
N LEU A 21 -1.73 30.98 16.12
CA LEU A 21 -1.02 29.87 15.47
C LEU A 21 -1.61 29.66 14.07
N GLN A 22 -1.28 30.56 13.14
CA GLN A 22 -1.50 30.29 11.73
C GLN A 22 -0.47 29.24 11.28
N PRO A 23 -0.88 28.11 10.69
CA PRO A 23 0.06 27.20 10.06
C PRO A 23 0.70 27.92 8.85
N ALA A 24 2.02 28.03 8.86
CA ALA A 24 2.79 28.50 7.73
C ALA A 24 2.46 27.61 6.52
N ARG A 25 1.72 28.17 5.57
CA ARG A 25 1.42 27.56 4.28
C ARG A 25 2.71 27.58 3.48
N ALA A 26 3.45 26.48 3.48
CA ALA A 26 4.61 26.30 2.62
C ALA A 26 4.12 26.33 1.16
N GLU A 27 4.49 27.37 0.42
CA GLU A 27 4.38 27.40 -1.04
C GLU A 27 5.36 26.38 -1.60
N VAL A 28 4.82 25.27 -2.10
CA VAL A 28 5.58 24.33 -2.94
C VAL A 28 5.68 24.98 -4.32
N GLN A 29 6.83 25.62 -4.61
CA GLN A 29 7.19 25.96 -5.98
C GLN A 29 7.48 24.65 -6.72
N TYR A 30 6.62 24.33 -7.69
CA TYR A 30 6.89 23.31 -8.69
C TYR A 30 7.73 23.99 -9.79
N GLU A 31 9.04 23.74 -9.80
CA GLU A 31 9.86 24.08 -10.95
C GLU A 31 9.55 23.09 -12.08
N ASP A 32 8.99 23.63 -13.17
CA ASP A 32 8.75 22.97 -14.44
C ASP A 32 10.08 22.56 -15.09
N HIS A 33 10.57 21.37 -14.72
CA HIS A 33 11.67 20.71 -15.41
C HIS A 33 11.09 19.89 -16.56
N THR A 34 11.10 20.49 -17.74
CA THR A 34 11.00 19.78 -19.01
C THR A 34 12.27 18.96 -19.21
N ASP A 35 12.26 17.71 -18.75
CA ASP A 35 13.33 16.75 -19.03
C ASP A 35 13.31 16.34 -20.51
N PRO A 36 14.38 16.58 -21.28
CA PRO A 36 14.63 15.85 -22.52
C PRO A 36 14.98 14.40 -22.17
N PHE A 37 14.38 13.45 -22.89
CA PHE A 37 14.67 12.03 -22.76
C PHE A 37 16.18 11.72 -22.74
N PRO A 38 16.63 10.80 -21.86
CA PRO A 38 18.03 10.65 -21.52
C PRO A 38 18.84 10.03 -22.65
N ALA A 39 19.97 10.68 -22.94
CA ALA A 39 21.12 10.05 -23.56
C ALA A 39 21.57 8.84 -22.72
N GLU A 40 21.97 7.78 -23.40
CA GLU A 40 22.44 6.52 -22.82
C GLU A 40 23.52 6.74 -21.73
N ASP A 41 23.12 6.55 -20.48
CA ASP A 41 23.80 5.81 -19.40
C ASP A 41 25.32 5.99 -19.23
N ARG A 42 25.82 7.23 -19.25
CA ARG A 42 27.05 7.57 -18.55
C ARG A 42 26.72 7.67 -17.05
N ILE A 43 26.77 6.54 -16.35
CA ILE A 43 26.66 6.54 -14.88
C ILE A 43 27.88 7.30 -14.34
N ASP A 44 27.68 8.56 -13.99
CA ASP A 44 28.68 9.40 -13.34
C ASP A 44 29.00 8.81 -11.97
N CYS A 45 30.03 7.97 -11.95
CA CYS A 45 30.56 7.38 -10.73
C CYS A 45 31.53 8.35 -10.07
N GLU A 46 31.12 8.89 -8.94
CA GLU A 46 31.93 9.79 -8.12
C GLU A 46 32.25 9.19 -6.76
N ASP A 47 33.33 9.67 -6.15
CA ASP A 47 33.62 9.36 -4.75
C ASP A 47 32.61 10.11 -3.86
N ARG A 48 31.97 9.41 -2.94
CA ARG A 48 30.95 10.00 -2.02
C ARG A 48 31.57 10.84 -0.90
N MET A 49 32.89 10.83 -0.76
CA MET A 49 33.58 11.64 0.24
C MET A 49 33.64 13.11 -0.20
N LYS A 50 33.26 14.03 0.70
CA LYS A 50 33.27 15.48 0.44
C LYS A 50 34.65 16.02 0.04
N ASP A 51 35.72 15.36 0.46
CA ASP A 51 37.09 15.70 0.09
C ASP A 51 37.71 14.55 -0.71
N ALA A 52 37.86 14.75 -2.02
CA ALA A 52 38.47 13.79 -2.93
C ALA A 52 39.90 13.39 -2.51
N ARG A 53 40.64 14.29 -1.84
CA ARG A 53 41.99 13.99 -1.35
C ARG A 53 42.00 12.91 -0.27
N ARG A 54 40.89 12.76 0.46
CA ARG A 54 40.77 11.75 1.51
C ARG A 54 40.72 10.33 0.95
N CYS A 55 40.08 10.13 -0.20
CA CYS A 55 40.08 8.83 -0.88
C CYS A 55 41.49 8.46 -1.38
N VAL A 56 42.25 9.42 -1.92
CA VAL A 56 43.64 9.20 -2.33
C VAL A 56 44.51 8.81 -1.12
N PHE A 57 44.35 9.51 0.00
CA PHE A 57 45.08 9.22 1.24
C PHE A 57 44.74 7.83 1.82
N GLU A 58 43.45 7.49 1.93
CA GLU A 58 43.03 6.19 2.49
C GLU A 58 43.38 5.03 1.56
N LYS A 59 43.42 5.25 0.23
CA LYS A 59 43.95 4.27 -0.73
C LYS A 59 45.40 3.92 -0.43
N ALA A 60 46.24 4.93 -0.16
CA ALA A 60 47.65 4.71 0.18
C ALA A 60 47.82 4.00 1.54
N ARG A 61 46.98 4.30 2.52
CA ARG A 61 47.08 3.74 3.88
C ARG A 61 46.52 2.33 4.03
N ARG A 62 45.36 2.05 3.41
CA ARG A 62 44.58 0.81 3.66
C ARG A 62 44.30 0.00 2.39
N GLY A 63 44.55 0.57 1.22
CA GLY A 63 44.20 -0.03 -0.06
C GLY A 63 42.69 -0.11 -0.32
N CYS A 64 42.35 -0.47 -1.55
CA CYS A 64 40.97 -0.51 -2.04
C CYS A 64 40.12 -1.65 -1.48
N ARG A 65 40.72 -2.63 -0.79
CA ARG A 65 39.98 -3.75 -0.20
C ARG A 65 39.22 -3.39 1.08
N SER A 66 39.56 -2.29 1.74
CA SER A 66 38.86 -1.86 2.94
C SER A 66 37.39 -1.51 2.65
N GLN A 67 36.49 -1.85 3.58
CA GLN A 67 35.05 -1.58 3.43
C GLN A 67 34.78 -0.09 3.18
N LEU A 68 35.51 0.80 3.86
CA LEU A 68 35.44 2.25 3.65
C LEU A 68 35.70 2.63 2.17
N MET A 69 36.77 2.10 1.57
CA MET A 69 37.13 2.42 0.18
C MET A 69 36.10 1.87 -0.82
N GLN A 70 35.52 0.70 -0.54
CA GLN A 70 34.47 0.11 -1.39
C GLN A 70 33.17 0.91 -1.37
N THR A 71 32.80 1.49 -0.22
CA THR A 71 31.54 2.23 -0.06
C THR A 71 31.64 3.68 -0.53
N PHE A 72 32.77 4.35 -0.26
CA PHE A 72 32.87 5.80 -0.41
C PHE A 72 33.81 6.27 -1.50
N CYS A 73 34.74 5.43 -1.94
CA CYS A 73 35.82 5.81 -2.86
C CYS A 73 35.77 4.98 -4.15
N ALA A 74 34.57 4.80 -4.69
CA ALA A 74 34.30 3.94 -5.83
C ALA A 74 35.03 4.40 -7.11
N LYS A 75 35.18 5.71 -7.33
CA LYS A 75 35.94 6.28 -8.46
C LYS A 75 37.43 6.08 -8.25
N THR A 76 37.94 6.45 -7.08
CA THR A 76 39.37 6.31 -6.71
C THR A 76 39.87 4.84 -6.75
N CYS A 77 38.98 3.88 -6.48
CA CYS A 77 39.27 2.45 -6.51
C CYS A 77 38.71 1.70 -7.72
N HIS A 78 38.17 2.40 -8.72
CA HIS A 78 37.62 1.81 -9.95
C HIS A 78 36.51 0.76 -9.72
N PHE A 79 35.71 0.92 -8.67
CA PHE A 79 34.54 0.08 -8.39
C PHE A 79 33.29 0.49 -9.17
N CYS A 80 33.37 1.56 -9.97
CA CYS A 80 32.30 2.10 -10.79
C CYS A 80 31.63 1.09 -11.75
N HIS A 81 32.30 -0.02 -12.06
CA HIS A 81 31.77 -1.06 -12.95
C HIS A 81 30.92 -2.11 -12.24
N LYS A 82 30.86 -2.09 -10.90
CA LYS A 82 29.94 -2.95 -10.14
C LYS A 82 28.63 -2.17 -9.98
N LYS A 83 27.78 -2.18 -11.02
CA LYS A 83 26.36 -1.78 -10.87
C LYS A 83 25.87 -2.48 -9.60
N ALA A 84 25.45 -1.71 -8.59
CA ALA A 84 24.76 -2.29 -7.46
C ALA A 84 23.61 -3.13 -8.04
N PRO A 85 23.40 -4.38 -7.59
CA PRO A 85 22.25 -5.14 -8.05
C PRO A 85 21.03 -4.25 -7.87
N ALA A 86 20.25 -4.07 -8.94
CA ALA A 86 19.02 -3.30 -8.86
C ALA A 86 18.24 -3.82 -7.65
N PRO A 87 17.67 -2.93 -6.80
CA PRO A 87 16.86 -3.38 -5.69
C PRO A 87 15.82 -4.36 -6.25
N PRO A 88 15.58 -5.51 -5.58
CA PRO A 88 14.60 -6.47 -6.06
C PRO A 88 13.29 -5.71 -6.27
N LYS A 89 12.74 -5.81 -7.48
CA LYS A 89 11.49 -5.16 -7.81
C LYS A 89 10.42 -5.73 -6.87
N VAL A 90 9.94 -4.91 -5.94
CA VAL A 90 8.82 -5.29 -5.08
C VAL A 90 7.60 -5.36 -5.98
N VAL A 91 7.18 -6.57 -6.31
CA VAL A 91 5.94 -6.80 -7.05
C VAL A 91 4.81 -6.74 -6.05
N ASP A 92 3.84 -5.84 -6.26
CA ASP A 92 2.61 -5.81 -5.45
C ASP A 92 1.93 -7.19 -5.57
N CYS A 93 1.56 -7.81 -4.45
CA CYS A 93 0.93 -9.11 -4.44
C CYS A 93 -0.33 -9.16 -5.30
N LYS A 94 -1.00 -8.00 -5.50
CA LYS A 94 -2.17 -7.84 -6.38
C LYS A 94 -1.86 -8.08 -7.86
N GLU A 95 -0.62 -7.90 -8.28
CA GLU A 95 -0.18 -8.12 -9.68
C GLU A 95 0.21 -9.57 -9.94
N THR A 96 0.30 -10.39 -8.90
CA THR A 96 0.71 -11.80 -9.04
C THR A 96 -0.45 -12.69 -9.44
N THR A 97 -0.15 -13.80 -10.10
CA THR A 97 -1.16 -14.75 -10.61
C THR A 97 -2.10 -15.31 -9.53
N TYR A 98 -1.61 -15.42 -8.30
CA TYR A 98 -2.33 -15.99 -7.17
C TYR A 98 -2.88 -14.93 -6.19
N GLY A 99 -2.42 -13.68 -6.31
CA GLY A 99 -2.86 -12.58 -5.45
C GLY A 99 -2.17 -12.52 -4.09
N CYS A 100 -2.79 -11.77 -3.18
CA CYS A 100 -2.31 -11.55 -1.82
C CYS A 100 -2.87 -12.58 -0.85
N CYS A 101 -2.10 -12.91 0.18
CA CYS A 101 -2.57 -13.67 1.33
C CYS A 101 -3.66 -12.90 2.10
N TRP A 102 -4.21 -13.53 3.14
CA TRP A 102 -5.24 -12.94 3.99
C TRP A 102 -4.80 -11.65 4.70
N ASP A 103 -3.48 -11.40 4.79
CA ASP A 103 -2.89 -10.18 5.33
C ASP A 103 -2.90 -8.99 4.34
N GLY A 104 -3.14 -9.25 3.05
CA GLY A 104 -3.12 -8.22 2.00
C GLY A 104 -1.73 -7.72 1.61
N GLU A 105 -0.67 -8.30 2.16
CA GLU A 105 0.73 -7.89 1.94
C GLU A 105 1.57 -9.02 1.36
N SER A 106 1.41 -10.23 1.88
CA SER A 106 2.22 -11.38 1.45
C SER A 106 1.72 -11.93 0.13
N THR A 107 2.65 -12.30 -0.76
CA THR A 107 2.33 -12.92 -2.06
C THR A 107 2.04 -14.41 -1.92
N GLN A 108 0.90 -14.86 -2.46
CA GLN A 108 0.58 -16.27 -2.57
C GLN A 108 1.44 -16.96 -3.63
N LYS A 109 1.89 -18.19 -3.34
CA LYS A 109 2.62 -19.05 -4.28
C LYS A 109 1.73 -20.04 -5.02
N SER A 110 0.53 -20.29 -4.51
CA SER A 110 -0.47 -21.16 -5.12
C SER A 110 -1.88 -20.70 -4.77
N TYR A 111 -2.87 -21.19 -5.52
CA TYR A 111 -4.29 -20.95 -5.25
C TYR A 111 -4.82 -21.60 -3.97
N ASP A 112 -4.04 -22.50 -3.37
CA ASP A 112 -4.35 -23.11 -2.08
C ASP A 112 -3.81 -22.29 -0.90
N GLY A 113 -3.19 -21.13 -1.18
CA GLY A 113 -2.61 -20.26 -0.17
C GLY A 113 -1.19 -20.65 0.26
N GLU A 114 -0.47 -21.44 -0.55
CA GLU A 114 0.91 -21.78 -0.23
C GLU A 114 1.79 -20.54 -0.14
N GLY A 115 2.71 -20.51 0.83
CA GLY A 115 3.59 -19.37 1.08
C GLY A 115 2.98 -18.27 1.93
N CYS A 116 1.70 -18.37 2.30
CA CYS A 116 1.11 -17.44 3.25
C CYS A 116 1.58 -17.68 4.69
N PRO A 117 1.63 -16.61 5.50
CA PRO A 117 1.90 -16.74 6.92
C PRO A 117 0.78 -17.54 7.62
N PRO A 118 1.10 -18.19 8.76
CA PRO A 118 0.11 -18.91 9.54
C PRO A 118 -1.01 -17.96 9.99
N CYS A 119 -2.25 -18.41 9.79
CA CYS A 119 -3.44 -17.71 10.25
C CYS A 119 -3.50 -17.71 11.78
N GLU A 120 -3.12 -16.61 12.40
CA GLU A 120 -3.16 -16.44 13.84
C GLU A 120 -3.69 -15.04 14.17
N ASP A 121 -4.33 -14.92 15.34
CA ASP A 121 -4.64 -13.62 15.90
C ASP A 121 -3.34 -12.95 16.37
N ASN A 122 -3.32 -11.62 16.36
CA ASN A 122 -2.20 -10.88 16.90
C ASN A 122 -2.02 -11.24 18.38
N ARG A 123 -0.82 -11.69 18.75
CA ARG A 123 -0.50 -12.15 20.12
C ARG A 123 -0.80 -11.10 21.19
N ILE A 124 -0.65 -9.82 20.87
CA ILE A 124 -0.92 -8.71 21.79
C ILE A 124 -2.43 -8.58 22.04
N PHE A 125 -3.25 -8.87 21.02
CA PHE A 125 -4.70 -8.70 21.04
C PHE A 125 -5.47 -10.01 21.25
N ALA A 126 -4.80 -11.16 21.38
CA ALA A 126 -5.44 -12.46 21.46
C ALA A 126 -6.52 -12.56 22.56
N ALA A 127 -6.28 -11.95 23.73
CA ALA A 127 -7.27 -11.88 24.81
C ALA A 127 -8.50 -11.02 24.43
N LEU A 128 -8.29 -9.92 23.71
CA LEU A 128 -9.35 -9.04 23.24
C LEU A 128 -10.16 -9.68 22.11
N CYS A 129 -9.52 -10.48 21.25
CA CYS A 129 -10.20 -11.19 20.17
C CYS A 129 -11.32 -12.09 20.69
N GLY A 130 -11.09 -12.85 21.77
CA GLY A 130 -12.13 -13.68 22.38
C GLY A 130 -13.28 -12.88 23.00
N ILE A 131 -13.00 -11.71 23.59
CA ILE A 131 -14.03 -10.85 24.19
C ILE A 131 -14.88 -10.18 23.10
N TRP A 132 -14.25 -9.82 21.99
CA TRP A 132 -14.86 -9.05 20.92
C TRP A 132 -15.23 -9.85 19.67
N GLU A 133 -15.28 -11.18 19.76
CA GLU A 133 -15.67 -12.07 18.65
C GLU A 133 -17.00 -11.65 18.00
N LYS A 134 -17.98 -11.22 18.80
CA LYS A 134 -19.28 -10.72 18.30
C LYS A 134 -19.17 -9.50 17.37
N HIS A 135 -18.07 -8.75 17.43
CA HIS A 135 -17.81 -7.58 16.59
C HIS A 135 -17.20 -7.95 15.23
N CYS A 136 -16.87 -9.22 14.98
CA CYS A 136 -16.43 -9.69 13.67
C CYS A 136 -17.48 -9.44 12.58
N HIS A 137 -18.77 -9.58 12.91
CA HIS A 137 -19.88 -9.40 11.97
C HIS A 137 -20.72 -8.13 12.22
N ASN A 138 -20.62 -7.54 13.42
CA ASN A 138 -21.43 -6.40 13.81
C ASN A 138 -20.66 -5.08 13.66
N THR A 139 -21.21 -4.15 12.89
CA THR A 139 -20.63 -2.82 12.60
C THR A 139 -21.15 -1.73 13.53
N SER A 140 -21.95 -2.06 14.55
CA SER A 140 -22.54 -1.08 15.49
C SER A 140 -21.49 -0.17 16.14
N ASN A 141 -20.25 -0.65 16.29
CA ASN A 141 -19.10 0.16 16.64
C ASN A 141 -18.01 -0.02 15.57
N PRO A 142 -17.83 0.93 14.63
CA PRO A 142 -16.91 0.77 13.51
C PRO A 142 -15.44 0.71 13.96
N ILE A 143 -15.10 1.33 15.09
CA ILE A 143 -13.73 1.33 15.61
C ILE A 143 -13.38 -0.07 16.11
N GLU A 144 -14.23 -0.65 16.96
CA GLU A 144 -14.05 -2.02 17.46
C GLU A 144 -14.10 -3.04 16.31
N HIS A 145 -15.06 -2.89 15.40
CA HIS A 145 -15.15 -3.75 14.22
C HIS A 145 -13.86 -3.75 13.40
N ASN A 146 -13.31 -2.57 13.09
CA ASN A 146 -12.08 -2.46 12.31
C ASN A 146 -10.88 -3.04 13.06
N LEU A 147 -10.76 -2.78 14.37
CA LEU A 147 -9.68 -3.30 15.19
C LEU A 147 -9.70 -4.84 15.23
N VAL A 148 -10.87 -5.43 15.50
CA VAL A 148 -11.02 -6.89 15.55
C VAL A 148 -10.79 -7.48 14.15
N LYS A 149 -11.31 -6.86 13.09
CA LYS A 149 -11.09 -7.32 11.72
C LYS A 149 -9.61 -7.35 11.30
N GLN A 150 -8.84 -6.36 11.75
CA GLN A 150 -7.42 -6.22 11.44
C GLN A 150 -6.49 -7.04 12.34
N GLN A 151 -6.89 -7.37 13.57
CA GLN A 151 -6.00 -8.02 14.55
C GLN A 151 -6.41 -9.45 14.89
N CYS A 152 -7.66 -9.83 14.62
CA CYS A 152 -8.27 -11.09 15.03
C CYS A 152 -8.64 -11.95 13.82
N HIS A 153 -7.65 -12.24 12.97
CA HIS A 153 -7.88 -12.95 11.70
C HIS A 153 -8.44 -14.36 11.91
N ARG A 154 -7.94 -15.09 12.91
CA ARG A 154 -8.38 -16.44 13.21
C ARG A 154 -9.73 -16.43 13.90
N THR A 155 -9.91 -15.60 14.92
CA THR A 155 -11.17 -15.51 15.66
C THR A 155 -12.32 -15.08 14.74
N CYS A 156 -12.10 -14.15 13.81
CA CYS A 156 -13.11 -13.73 12.84
C CYS A 156 -13.24 -14.60 11.59
N ASN A 157 -12.46 -15.68 11.46
CA ASN A 157 -12.37 -16.48 10.23
C ASN A 157 -12.02 -15.66 8.98
N ASN A 158 -11.25 -14.56 9.12
CA ASN A 158 -10.78 -13.73 8.01
C ASN A 158 -9.61 -14.35 7.24
N CYS A 159 -9.12 -15.50 7.68
CA CYS A 159 -8.03 -16.22 7.01
C CYS A 159 -8.45 -16.97 5.74
N PHE A 160 -9.68 -16.76 5.28
CA PHE A 160 -10.18 -17.41 4.09
C PHE A 160 -9.47 -16.86 2.85
N ILE A 161 -8.58 -17.69 2.29
CA ILE A 161 -8.05 -17.50 0.95
C ILE A 161 -9.09 -18.08 -0.01
N PRO A 162 -9.76 -17.26 -0.86
CA PRO A 162 -10.75 -17.77 -1.78
C PRO A 162 -10.08 -18.76 -2.74
N LYS A 163 -10.52 -20.03 -2.68
CA LYS A 163 -10.06 -21.07 -3.59
C LYS A 163 -10.35 -20.64 -5.04
N SER A 164 -9.39 -20.85 -5.93
CA SER A 164 -9.39 -20.43 -7.35
C SER A 164 -10.64 -20.77 -8.16
N THR A 165 -11.44 -21.71 -7.69
CA THR A 165 -12.71 -22.11 -8.29
C THR A 165 -13.71 -20.94 -8.43
N GLU A 166 -13.61 -19.90 -7.59
CA GLU A 166 -14.48 -18.71 -7.69
C GLU A 166 -13.91 -17.58 -8.56
N GLN A 167 -12.61 -17.30 -8.46
CA GLN A 167 -11.98 -16.19 -9.19
C GLN A 167 -11.88 -16.46 -10.70
N THR A 168 -11.71 -17.72 -11.10
CA THR A 168 -11.64 -18.07 -12.53
C THR A 168 -13.00 -17.91 -13.24
N LYS A 169 -14.11 -17.95 -12.50
CA LYS A 169 -15.46 -17.87 -13.07
C LYS A 169 -15.85 -16.44 -13.47
N VAL A 170 -15.27 -15.43 -12.82
CA VAL A 170 -15.57 -14.02 -13.12
C VAL A 170 -14.78 -13.53 -14.34
N THR A 171 -13.52 -13.96 -14.51
CA THR A 171 -12.68 -13.47 -15.62
C THR A 171 -12.86 -14.25 -16.93
N LYS A 172 -13.38 -15.49 -16.90
CA LYS A 172 -13.65 -16.27 -18.14
C LYS A 172 -15.04 -16.05 -18.76
N THR A 173 -15.93 -15.27 -18.13
CA THR A 173 -17.29 -15.03 -18.66
C THR A 173 -17.48 -13.62 -19.24
N LEU A 174 -16.41 -12.84 -19.34
CA LEU A 174 -16.41 -11.69 -20.26
C LEU A 174 -15.64 -12.11 -21.51
N PRO A 175 -16.32 -12.39 -22.64
CA PRO A 175 -15.60 -12.51 -23.90
C PRO A 175 -14.77 -11.24 -24.08
N PRO A 176 -13.56 -11.34 -24.65
CA PRO A 176 -12.78 -10.16 -24.96
C PRO A 176 -13.65 -9.28 -25.85
N ALA A 177 -13.87 -8.04 -25.43
CA ALA A 177 -14.53 -7.03 -26.25
C ALA A 177 -13.60 -6.67 -27.42
N ILE A 178 -13.44 -7.61 -28.36
CA ILE A 178 -12.87 -7.37 -29.68
C ILE A 178 -14.04 -6.95 -30.54
N GLY A 179 -14.33 -5.66 -30.45
CA GLY A 179 -15.26 -4.98 -31.31
C GLY A 179 -14.82 -3.53 -31.38
N HIS A 180 -13.94 -3.23 -32.32
CA HIS A 180 -13.84 -1.87 -32.84
C HIS A 180 -15.22 -1.53 -33.41
N PHE A 181 -16.04 -0.80 -32.65
CA PHE A 181 -17.17 -0.09 -33.23
C PHE A 181 -16.58 1.01 -34.10
N ALA A 182 -16.47 0.74 -35.39
CA ALA A 182 -16.33 1.79 -36.37
C ALA A 182 -17.56 2.70 -36.21
N ASN A 183 -17.31 3.98 -35.97
CA ASN A 183 -18.33 5.02 -36.03
C ASN A 183 -19.00 4.94 -37.41
N SER A 184 -20.19 4.35 -37.45
CA SER A 184 -21.11 4.48 -38.58
C SER A 184 -22.18 5.45 -38.10
N ASP A 185 -21.94 6.73 -38.37
CA ASP A 185 -22.98 7.73 -38.45
C ASP A 185 -23.97 7.29 -39.53
N ASP A 186 -25.01 6.54 -39.18
CA ASP A 186 -26.27 6.58 -39.93
C ASP A 186 -27.46 5.97 -39.18
N SER A 187 -28.34 6.89 -38.77
CA SER A 187 -29.79 6.76 -38.61
C SER A 187 -30.42 6.07 -37.38
N PRO A 188 -31.59 6.58 -36.95
CA PRO A 188 -32.20 6.27 -35.67
C PRO A 188 -33.30 5.21 -35.78
N ARG A 189 -33.67 4.65 -34.62
CA ARG A 189 -34.81 3.75 -34.36
C ARG A 189 -34.53 2.26 -34.56
N ARG A 190 -34.26 1.56 -33.45
CA ARG A 190 -35.20 0.59 -32.82
C ARG A 190 -34.52 0.02 -31.59
N GLY A 191 -35.26 0.00 -30.48
CA GLY A 191 -34.77 -0.45 -29.19
C GLY A 191 -34.34 -1.92 -29.21
N ALA A 192 -33.19 -2.18 -28.60
CA ALA A 192 -32.86 -3.48 -28.07
C ALA A 192 -32.99 -3.39 -26.54
N ILE A 193 -34.13 -3.85 -26.03
CA ILE A 193 -34.33 -4.17 -24.62
C ILE A 193 -33.48 -5.41 -24.37
N TYR A 194 -32.37 -5.27 -23.65
CA TYR A 194 -31.65 -6.42 -23.14
C TYR A 194 -32.46 -7.02 -21.97
N VAL A 195 -33.17 -8.10 -22.28
CA VAL A 195 -33.83 -8.97 -21.31
C VAL A 195 -32.73 -9.68 -20.51
N TRP A 196 -32.51 -9.23 -19.27
CA TRP A 196 -31.80 -10.03 -18.28
C TRP A 196 -32.67 -11.25 -17.95
N THR A 197 -32.36 -12.37 -18.59
CA THR A 197 -32.94 -13.66 -18.21
C THR A 197 -32.40 -14.04 -16.84
N LYS A 198 -33.34 -14.30 -15.93
CA LYS A 198 -33.13 -14.81 -14.57
C LYS A 198 -32.08 -15.93 -14.56
N LEU A 199 -30.90 -15.64 -14.03
CA LEU A 199 -30.07 -16.68 -13.45
C LEU A 199 -30.78 -17.16 -12.18
N VAL A 200 -31.18 -18.43 -12.26
CA VAL A 200 -31.83 -19.20 -11.20
C VAL A 200 -30.97 -19.13 -9.95
N ASN A 201 -31.55 -18.62 -8.88
CA ASN A 201 -31.00 -18.61 -7.53
C ASN A 201 -31.10 -20.04 -6.95
N PRO A 202 -30.01 -20.77 -6.67
CA PRO A 202 -30.08 -22.13 -6.13
C PRO A 202 -30.29 -22.19 -4.61
N PHE A 203 -30.45 -21.07 -3.91
CA PHE A 203 -30.73 -21.06 -2.47
C PHE A 203 -32.24 -20.94 -2.18
N ALA A 204 -33.01 -21.92 -2.68
CA ALA A 204 -34.36 -22.17 -2.21
C ALA A 204 -34.28 -23.06 -0.96
N THR A 205 -34.53 -22.44 0.21
CA THR A 205 -35.20 -22.99 1.39
C THR A 205 -35.04 -24.49 1.68
N TYR A 206 -34.22 -24.82 2.67
CA TYR A 206 -34.41 -26.03 3.48
C TYR A 206 -34.88 -25.59 4.86
N ASP A 207 -36.17 -25.78 5.13
CA ASP A 207 -36.79 -25.58 6.43
C ASP A 207 -37.38 -26.92 6.89
N ARG A 208 -36.98 -27.32 8.11
CA ARG A 208 -37.51 -28.34 9.05
C ARG A 208 -37.92 -29.74 8.56
N GLN A 209 -37.31 -30.73 9.22
CA GLN A 209 -38.02 -31.57 10.21
C GLN A 209 -37.21 -31.62 11.50
#